data_AF-A0A7S1F5T1-F1
#
_entry.id   AF-A0A7S1F5T1-F1
#
_cell.length_a   1.000
_cell.length_b   1.000
_cell.length_c   1.000
_cell.angle_alpha   90.00
_cell.angle_beta   90.00
_cell.angle_gamma   90.00
#
_symmetry.space_group_name_H-M   'P 1'
#
loop_
_entity.id
_entity.type
_entity.pdbx_description
1 polymer ?
#
loop_
_entity_poly.entity_id
_entity_poly.type
_entity_poly.pdbx_seq_one_letter_code
_entity_poly.pdbx_strand_id
1 'polypeptide(L)'
;ERCFSICFLLFGMLFSSTVISSLSAVMVNYQMRDAKRTEEIRKLRNFLRQNGVDADMAFRVRQQAENRLKKPERLTEHDVPALAVLSPSLRANLRVNLFKRSIQSHPFFRLWFSISSGIVFEMCKTAVQVVFLQPCDELFAAGTVGE
;
A
#
# COMPACT_ATOMS: atom_id res chain seq x y z
N GLU A 1 52.37 5.68 -16.85
CA GLU A 1 51.34 6.40 -17.63
C GLU A 1 50.40 5.46 -18.39
N ARG A 2 50.87 4.62 -19.32
CA ARG A 2 50.00 3.73 -20.12
C ARG A 2 49.09 2.79 -19.30
N CYS A 3 49.60 2.15 -18.24
CA CYS A 3 48.76 1.33 -17.35
C CYS A 3 47.64 2.15 -16.69
N PHE A 4 47.92 3.38 -16.26
CA PHE A 4 46.92 4.24 -15.62
C PHE A 4 45.80 4.59 -16.60
N SER A 5 46.14 4.95 -17.84
CA SER A 5 45.15 5.20 -18.90
C SER A 5 44.31 3.96 -19.20
N ILE A 6 44.93 2.77 -19.27
CA ILE A 6 44.21 1.50 -19.50
C ILE A 6 43.26 1.20 -18.34
N CYS A 7 43.70 1.34 -17.08
CA CYS A 7 42.85 1.15 -15.91
C CYS A 7 41.66 2.13 -15.89
N PHE A 8 41.89 3.40 -16.23
CA PHE A 8 40.83 4.41 -16.25
C PHE A 8 39.80 4.15 -17.37
N LEU A 9 40.26 3.69 -18.54
CA LEU A 9 39.37 3.28 -19.64
C LEU A 9 38.53 2.06 -19.26
N LEU A 10 39.14 1.05 -18.61
CA LEU A 10 38.41 -0.11 -18.10
C LEU A 10 37.37 0.29 -17.06
N PHE A 11 37.74 1.14 -16.11
CA PHE A 11 36.81 1.64 -15.10
C PHE A 11 35.68 2.47 -15.72
N GLY A 12 35.98 3.33 -16.71
CA GLY A 12 34.98 4.09 -17.46
C GLY A 12 34.02 3.22 -18.24
N MET A 13 34.49 2.12 -18.84
CA MET A 13 33.63 1.14 -19.50
C MET A 13 32.74 0.39 -18.51
N LEU A 14 33.29 -0.06 -17.38
CA LEU A 14 32.51 -0.75 -16.34
C LEU A 14 31.47 0.17 -15.71
N PHE A 15 31.83 1.43 -15.43
CA PHE A 15 30.94 2.43 -14.87
C PHE A 15 29.81 2.77 -15.84
N SER A 16 30.13 3.08 -17.10
CA SER A 16 29.12 3.40 -18.12
C SER A 16 28.17 2.23 -18.37
N SER A 17 28.69 0.99 -18.44
CA SER A 17 27.87 -0.22 -18.56
C SER A 17 26.90 -0.38 -17.37
N THR A 18 27.40 -0.24 -16.13
CA THR A 18 26.58 -0.38 -14.92
C THR A 18 25.47 0.66 -14.87
N VAL A 19 25.77 1.92 -15.22
CA VAL A 19 24.77 3.00 -15.28
C VAL A 19 23.69 2.67 -16.31
N ILE A 20 24.07 2.29 -17.53
CA ILE A 20 23.12 1.95 -18.60
C ILE A 20 22.24 0.76 -18.18
N SER A 21 22.83 -0.30 -17.61
CA SER A 21 22.08 -1.46 -17.12
C SER A 21 21.10 -1.09 -16.01
N SER A 22 21.51 -0.26 -15.05
CA SER A 22 20.64 0.17 -13.94
C SER A 22 19.45 1.01 -14.43
N LEU A 23 19.69 1.95 -15.34
CA LEU A 23 18.63 2.76 -15.96
C LEU A 23 17.67 1.89 -16.76
N SER A 24 18.20 0.93 -17.52
CA SER A 24 17.40 -0.01 -18.29
C SER A 24 16.51 -0.85 -17.38
N ALA A 25 17.04 -1.38 -16.27
CA ALA A 25 16.27 -2.14 -15.30
C ALA A 25 15.15 -1.30 -14.67
N VAL A 26 15.42 -0.04 -14.32
CA VAL A 26 14.39 0.88 -13.81
C VAL A 26 13.30 1.13 -14.85
N MET A 27 13.67 1.38 -16.11
CA MET A 27 12.72 1.62 -17.20
C MET A 27 11.83 0.40 -17.46
N VAL A 28 12.41 -0.81 -17.49
CA VAL A 28 11.65 -2.06 -17.64
C VAL A 28 10.68 -2.25 -16.48
N ASN A 29 11.15 -2.07 -15.24
CA ASN A 29 10.28 -2.14 -14.05
C ASN A 29 9.13 -1.14 -14.12
N TYR A 30 9.39 0.08 -14.60
CA TYR A 30 8.37 1.10 -14.80
C TYR A 30 7.33 0.68 -15.86
N GLN A 31 7.79 0.24 -17.03
CA GLN A 31 6.91 -0.24 -18.11
C GLN A 31 6.08 -1.45 -17.67
N MET A 32 6.66 -2.40 -16.93
CA MET A 32 5.93 -3.56 -16.41
C MET A 32 4.81 -3.17 -15.45
N ARG A 33 5.03 -2.17 -14.58
CA ARG A 33 4.00 -1.67 -13.66
C ARG A 33 2.84 -1.02 -14.40
N ASP A 34 3.13 -0.23 -15.44
CA ASP A 34 2.11 0.42 -16.25
C ASP A 34 1.34 -0.57 -17.14
N ALA A 35 2.05 -1.56 -17.71
CA ALA A 35 1.45 -2.63 -18.49
C ALA A 35 0.47 -3.46 -17.66
N LYS A 36 0.86 -3.89 -16.44
CA LYS A 36 -0.02 -4.64 -15.53
C LYS A 36 -1.31 -3.88 -15.24
N ARG A 37 -1.19 -2.58 -14.96
CA ARG A 37 -2.33 -1.71 -14.69
C ARG A 37 -3.27 -1.59 -15.90
N THR A 38 -2.70 -1.37 -17.08
CA THR A 38 -3.46 -1.28 -18.33
C THR A 38 -4.20 -2.58 -18.64
N GLU A 39 -3.56 -3.72 -18.35
CA GLU A 39 -4.16 -5.04 -18.50
C GLU A 39 -5.37 -5.24 -17.57
N GLU A 40 -5.26 -4.88 -16.29
CA GLU A 40 -6.37 -4.99 -15.33
C GLU A 40 -7.59 -4.15 -15.74
N ILE A 41 -7.38 -2.91 -16.18
CA ILE A 41 -8.47 -2.06 -16.69
C ILE A 41 -9.08 -2.63 -17.96
N ARG A 42 -8.27 -3.20 -18.86
CA ARG A 42 -8.76 -3.85 -20.07
C ARG A 42 -9.62 -5.07 -19.74
N LYS A 43 -9.22 -5.90 -18.76
CA LYS A 43 -10.01 -7.04 -18.26
C LYS A 43 -11.35 -6.58 -17.69
N LEU A 44 -11.34 -5.56 -16.82
CA LEU A 44 -12.56 -4.99 -16.25
C LEU A 44 -13.53 -4.49 -17.34
N ARG A 45 -13.02 -3.76 -18.33
CA ARG A 45 -13.84 -3.29 -19.46
C ARG A 45 -14.47 -4.44 -20.25
N ASN A 46 -13.71 -5.49 -20.51
CA ASN A 46 -14.22 -6.67 -21.21
C ASN A 46 -15.30 -7.38 -20.39
N PHE A 47 -15.08 -7.52 -19.08
CA PHE A 47 -16.05 -8.12 -18.15
C PHE A 47 -17.38 -7.35 -18.13
N LEU A 48 -17.33 -6.02 -17.98
CA LEU A 48 -18.53 -5.18 -17.97
C LEU A 48 -19.31 -5.28 -19.29
N ARG A 49 -18.59 -5.31 -20.42
CA ARG A 49 -19.20 -5.46 -21.75
C ARG A 49 -19.83 -6.84 -21.95
N GLN A 50 -19.17 -7.91 -21.51
CA GLN A 50 -19.68 -9.28 -21.63
C GLN A 50 -20.95 -9.51 -20.81
N ASN A 51 -21.09 -8.83 -19.68
CA ASN A 51 -22.26 -8.94 -18.81
C ASN A 51 -23.39 -7.95 -19.15
N GLY A 52 -23.26 -7.17 -20.24
CA GLY A 52 -24.29 -6.23 -20.67
C GLY A 52 -24.59 -5.13 -19.65
N VAL A 53 -23.59 -4.71 -18.87
CA VAL A 53 -23.76 -3.65 -17.87
C VAL A 53 -24.07 -2.33 -18.58
N ASP A 54 -25.05 -1.59 -18.05
CA ASP A 54 -25.43 -0.27 -18.54
C ASP A 54 -24.21 0.68 -18.65
N ALA A 55 -24.22 1.55 -19.67
CA ALA A 55 -23.09 2.41 -19.97
C ALA A 55 -22.73 3.39 -18.83
N ASP A 56 -23.73 3.89 -18.10
CA ASP A 56 -23.51 4.79 -16.96
C ASP A 56 -22.86 4.04 -15.80
N MET A 57 -23.38 2.86 -15.46
CA MET A 57 -22.81 2.01 -14.41
C MET A 57 -21.40 1.53 -14.75
N ALA A 58 -21.17 1.12 -16.00
CA ALA A 58 -19.86 0.70 -16.48
C ALA A 58 -18.83 1.85 -16.43
N PHE A 59 -19.25 3.07 -16.74
CA PHE A 59 -18.39 4.25 -16.62
C PHE A 59 -18.00 4.51 -15.16
N ARG A 60 -18.97 4.52 -14.24
CA ARG A 60 -18.73 4.75 -12.80
C ARG A 60 -17.78 3.72 -12.20
N VAL A 61 -18.03 2.43 -12.47
CA VAL A 61 -17.17 1.32 -12.00
C VAL A 61 -15.75 1.45 -12.55
N ARG A 62 -15.60 1.72 -13.85
CA ARG A 62 -14.28 1.89 -14.47
C ARG A 62 -13.54 3.08 -13.89
N GLN A 63 -14.20 4.23 -13.74
CA GLN A 63 -13.58 5.44 -13.19
C GLN A 63 -13.11 5.21 -11.75
N GLN A 64 -13.92 4.54 -10.93
CA GLN A 64 -13.54 4.17 -9.58
C GLN A 64 -12.34 3.23 -9.57
N ALA A 65 -12.38 2.15 -10.36
CA ALA A 65 -11.27 1.18 -10.47
C ALA A 65 -9.97 1.83 -10.96
N GLU A 66 -10.03 2.68 -11.99
CA GLU A 66 -8.87 3.44 -12.48
C GLU A 66 -8.27 4.32 -11.39
N ASN A 67 -9.10 5.04 -10.63
CA ASN A 67 -8.65 5.86 -9.52
C ASN A 67 -8.03 5.02 -8.38
N ARG A 68 -8.58 3.84 -8.09
CA ARG A 68 -8.04 2.92 -7.07
C ARG A 68 -6.66 2.42 -7.47
N LEU A 69 -6.52 1.97 -8.72
CA LEU A 69 -5.26 1.47 -9.27
C LEU A 69 -4.20 2.57 -9.45
N LYS A 70 -4.55 3.87 -9.40
CA LYS A 70 -3.56 4.98 -9.45
C LYS A 70 -2.86 5.13 -8.11
N LYS A 71 -3.56 4.84 -7.02
CA LYS A 71 -3.07 5.07 -5.67
C LYS A 71 -2.21 3.87 -5.26
N PRO A 72 -1.05 4.10 -4.61
CA PRO A 72 -0.33 3.01 -3.98
C PRO A 72 -1.25 2.35 -2.96
N GLU A 73 -1.40 1.03 -3.08
CA GLU A 73 -2.17 0.23 -2.14
C GLU A 73 -1.54 0.38 -0.76
N ARG A 74 -2.36 0.78 0.22
CA ARG A 74 -1.89 0.88 1.60
C ARG A 74 -1.90 -0.53 2.17
N LEU A 75 -0.71 -1.02 2.51
CA LEU A 75 -0.56 -2.33 3.11
C LEU A 75 -1.29 -2.36 4.45
N THR A 76 -2.14 -3.37 4.61
CA THR A 76 -2.69 -3.75 5.90
C THR A 76 -1.73 -4.72 6.58
N GLU A 77 -1.94 -4.99 7.87
CA GLU A 77 -1.09 -5.95 8.59
C GLU A 77 -1.17 -7.38 8.02
N HIS A 78 -2.27 -7.73 7.36
CA HIS A 78 -2.45 -9.03 6.71
C HIS A 78 -1.59 -9.16 5.45
N ASP A 79 -1.32 -8.04 4.78
CA ASP A 79 -0.50 -8.00 3.56
C ASP A 79 1.01 -8.10 3.84
N VAL A 80 1.41 -8.10 5.12
CA VAL A 80 2.82 -8.14 5.54
C VAL A 80 3.10 -9.39 6.38
N PRO A 81 3.37 -10.55 5.74
CA PRO A 81 3.70 -11.80 6.44
C PRO A 81 4.89 -11.69 7.39
N ALA A 82 5.83 -10.76 7.12
CA ALA A 82 6.96 -10.50 8.00
C ALA A 82 6.56 -10.09 9.43
N LEU A 83 5.38 -9.48 9.60
CA LEU A 83 4.84 -9.13 10.92
C LEU A 83 4.45 -10.37 11.74
N ALA A 84 4.17 -11.51 11.10
CA ALA A 84 3.86 -12.77 11.78
C ALA A 84 5.10 -13.44 12.39
N VAL A 85 6.30 -13.11 11.89
CA VAL A 85 7.58 -13.64 12.39
C VAL A 85 8.05 -12.89 13.64
N LEU A 86 7.53 -11.68 13.89
CA LEU A 86 7.90 -10.89 15.06
C LEU A 86 7.41 -11.53 16.36
N SER A 87 8.16 -11.34 17.43
CA SER A 87 7.72 -11.78 18.76
C SER A 87 6.40 -11.09 19.14
N PRO A 88 5.50 -11.77 19.88
CA PRO A 88 4.21 -11.19 20.25
C PRO A 88 4.35 -9.81 20.93
N SER A 89 5.36 -9.66 21.79
CA SER A 89 5.66 -8.41 22.48
C SER A 89 6.10 -7.29 21.54
N LEU A 90 6.91 -7.59 20.52
CA LEU A 90 7.37 -6.59 19.55
C LEU A 90 6.24 -6.19 18.60
N ARG A 91 5.40 -7.14 18.18
CA ARG A 91 4.21 -6.88 17.37
C ARG A 91 3.19 -6.01 18.11
N ALA A 92 2.96 -6.27 19.40
CA ALA A 92 2.08 -5.45 20.22
C ALA A 92 2.62 -4.02 20.39
N ASN A 93 3.92 -3.85 20.62
CA ASN A 93 4.55 -2.52 20.68
C ASN A 93 4.45 -1.76 19.35
N LEU A 94 4.62 -2.45 18.21
CA LEU A 94 4.42 -1.85 16.89
C LEU A 94 2.99 -1.33 16.73
N ARG A 95 1.98 -2.15 17.03
CA ARG A 95 0.56 -1.77 16.97
C ARG A 95 0.25 -0.55 17.84
N VAL A 96 0.74 -0.54 19.08
CA VAL A 96 0.59 0.61 19.97
C VAL A 96 1.20 1.86 19.34
N ASN A 97 2.41 1.80 18.79
CA ASN A 97 3.03 2.96 18.14
C ASN A 97 2.27 3.44 16.91
N LEU A 98 1.74 2.52 16.09
CA LEU A 98 0.93 2.85 14.92
C LEU A 98 -0.36 3.57 15.29
N PHE A 99 -1.07 3.07 16.31
CA PHE A 99 -2.41 3.58 16.65
C PHE A 99 -2.40 4.68 17.70
N LYS A 100 -1.34 4.79 18.52
CA LYS A 100 -1.26 5.78 19.61
C LYS A 100 -1.52 7.20 19.12
N ARG A 101 -0.93 7.61 17.98
CA ARG A 101 -1.14 8.97 17.46
C ARG A 101 -2.59 9.21 17.07
N SER A 102 -3.22 8.25 16.39
CA SER A 102 -4.61 8.34 15.95
C SER A 102 -5.57 8.30 17.14
N ILE A 103 -5.35 7.40 18.09
CA ILE A 103 -6.19 7.24 19.28
C ILE A 103 -6.06 8.44 20.22
N GLN A 104 -4.84 8.94 20.47
CA GLN A 104 -4.63 10.10 21.34
C GLN A 104 -5.12 11.42 20.75
N SER A 105 -5.46 11.47 19.45
CA SER A 105 -6.12 12.63 18.86
C SER A 105 -7.53 12.86 19.45
N HIS A 106 -8.15 11.79 19.97
CA HIS A 106 -9.46 11.85 20.61
C HIS A 106 -9.33 12.11 22.11
N PRO A 107 -10.00 13.15 22.67
CA PRO A 107 -9.88 13.53 24.08
C PRO A 107 -10.18 12.40 25.07
N PHE A 108 -11.17 11.54 24.76
CA PHE A 108 -11.56 10.40 25.57
C PHE A 108 -10.40 9.41 25.77
N PHE A 109 -9.79 8.96 24.67
CA PHE A 109 -8.69 8.00 24.75
C PHE A 109 -7.39 8.63 25.25
N ARG A 110 -7.21 9.93 25.08
CA ARG A 110 -6.09 10.66 25.68
C ARG A 110 -6.15 10.63 27.21
N LEU A 111 -7.34 10.85 27.79
CA LEU A 111 -7.54 10.73 29.23
C LEU A 111 -7.34 9.29 29.68
N TRP A 112 -7.87 8.31 28.94
CA TRP A 112 -7.66 6.89 29.24
C TRP A 112 -6.18 6.49 29.25
N PHE A 113 -5.39 7.02 28.30
CA PHE A 113 -3.95 6.79 28.24
C PHE A 113 -3.22 7.28 29.49
N SER A 114 -3.71 8.35 30.12
CA SER A 114 -3.16 8.87 31.38
C SER A 114 -3.59 8.07 32.62
N ILE A 115 -4.72 7.37 32.56
CA ILE A 115 -5.28 6.61 33.69
C ILE A 115 -4.74 5.17 33.71
N SER A 116 -4.69 4.50 32.55
CA SER A 116 -4.20 3.12 32.46
C SER A 116 -3.58 2.84 31.10
N SER A 117 -2.25 2.75 31.06
CA SER A 117 -1.49 2.36 29.88
C SER A 117 -1.71 0.90 29.49
N GLY A 118 -2.00 0.02 30.46
CA GLY A 118 -2.21 -1.42 30.23
C GLY A 118 -3.49 -1.73 29.43
N ILE A 119 -4.59 -1.03 29.70
CA ILE A 119 -5.85 -1.23 28.96
C ILE A 119 -5.69 -0.75 27.51
N VAL A 120 -5.00 0.38 27.30
CA VAL A 120 -4.74 0.88 25.94
C VAL A 120 -3.80 -0.06 25.18
N PHE A 121 -2.84 -0.68 25.87
CA PHE A 121 -1.95 -1.67 25.26
C PHE A 121 -2.74 -2.88 24.73
N GLU A 122 -3.63 -3.46 25.55
CA GLU A 122 -4.48 -4.57 25.10
C GLU A 122 -5.49 -4.14 24.03
N MET A 123 -6.09 -2.95 24.15
CA MET A 123 -7.01 -2.43 23.14
C MET A 123 -6.34 -2.26 21.77
N CYS A 124 -5.15 -1.64 21.72
CA CYS A 124 -4.36 -1.51 20.49
C CYS A 124 -3.91 -2.85 19.93
N LYS A 125 -3.75 -3.87 20.77
CA LYS A 125 -3.30 -5.21 20.38
C LYS A 125 -4.43 -6.04 19.76
N THR A 126 -5.66 -5.99 20.29
CA THR A 126 -6.77 -6.88 19.88
C THR A 126 -7.97 -6.18 19.26
N ALA A 127 -8.31 -4.96 19.70
CA ALA A 127 -9.58 -4.32 19.36
C ALA A 127 -9.49 -3.32 18.19
N VAL A 128 -8.28 -2.87 17.82
CA VAL A 128 -8.11 -1.85 16.79
C VAL A 128 -7.79 -2.50 15.45
N GLN A 129 -8.62 -2.21 14.45
CA GLN A 129 -8.38 -2.53 13.05
C GLN A 129 -8.35 -1.24 12.23
N VAL A 130 -7.51 -1.23 11.19
CA VAL A 130 -7.45 -0.10 10.25
C VAL A 130 -8.13 -0.49 8.96
N VAL A 131 -9.15 0.27 8.62
CA VAL A 131 -9.82 0.20 7.33
C VAL A 131 -9.44 1.45 6.52
N PHE A 132 -8.88 1.24 5.34
CA PHE A 132 -8.56 2.33 4.43
C PHE A 132 -9.72 2.56 3.47
N LEU A 133 -10.45 3.65 3.71
CA LEU A 133 -11.53 4.08 2.83
C LEU A 133 -11.00 4.99 1.74
N GLN A 134 -11.48 4.78 0.52
CA GLN A 134 -11.30 5.69 -0.59
C GLN A 134 -12.55 6.57 -0.75
N PRO A 135 -12.43 7.72 -1.45
CA PRO A 135 -13.61 8.50 -1.81
C PRO A 135 -14.65 7.62 -2.50
N CYS A 136 -15.92 7.74 -2.07
CA CYS A 136 -17.06 6.93 -2.48
C CYS A 136 -17.11 5.49 -1.92
N ASP A 137 -16.28 5.12 -0.93
CA ASP A 137 -16.56 3.93 -0.12
C ASP A 137 -17.63 4.20 0.92
N GLU A 138 -18.63 3.33 0.97
CA GLU A 138 -19.64 3.32 2.01
C GLU A 138 -19.11 2.47 3.18
N LEU A 139 -18.68 3.13 4.27
CA LEU A 139 -18.28 2.41 5.49
C LEU A 139 -19.48 1.80 6.20
N PHE A 140 -20.62 2.49 6.16
CA PHE A 140 -21.87 2.06 6.76
C PHE A 140 -22.98 2.21 5.74
N ALA A 141 -23.66 1.10 5.42
CA ALA A 141 -24.86 1.11 4.62
C ALA A 141 -26.09 1.14 5.55
N ALA A 142 -27.13 1.87 5.17
CA ALA A 142 -28.35 1.92 5.97
C ALA A 142 -28.99 0.52 6.04
N GLY A 143 -29.26 0.03 7.24
CA GLY A 143 -29.89 -1.28 7.47
C GLY A 143 -28.92 -2.46 7.59
N THR A 144 -27.60 -2.24 7.49
CA THR A 144 -26.62 -3.29 7.81
C THR A 144 -26.29 -3.29 9.30
N VAL A 145 -26.07 -4.48 9.87
CA VAL A 145 -25.59 -4.62 11.25
C VAL A 145 -24.18 -4.02 11.32
N GLY A 146 -23.94 -3.14 12.31
CA GLY A 146 -22.60 -2.60 12.53
C GLY A 146 -21.71 -3.67 13.17
N GLU A 147 -20.73 -4.16 12.44
CA GLU A 147 -19.60 -4.93 12.96
C GLU A 147 -18.43 -4.01 13.38
#